data_AF-A0A497M264-F1
#
_entry.id   AF-A0A497M264-F1
#
_cell.length_a   1.000
_cell.length_b   1.000
_cell.length_c   1.000
_cell.angle_alpha   90.00
_cell.angle_beta   90.00
_cell.angle_gamma   90.00
#
_symmetry.space_group_name_H-M   'P 1'
#
loop_
_entity.id
_entity.type
_entity.pdbx_description
1 polymer ?
#
loop_
_entity_poly.entity_id
_entity_poly.type
_entity_poly.pdbx_seq_one_letter_code
_entity_poly.pdbx_strand_id
1 'polypeptide(L)'
;MKELTAMLLQNQLVQFPGGGDTISWILNLLFYVIFIVFIFYGQRIQLYVMLREVEGSLYKLKYIKDEGRRIAIETIKEIGKPQTDPAARVDRFLEYFTIQPQSLDPAGVVWKLEHILDVRDTRFKDEVKLMAPAADEVHTNNLENTLEAAMALNYIY
;
A
#
# COMPACT_ATOMS: atom_id res chain seq x y z
N MET A 1 -50.75 -9.64 39.10
CA MET A 1 -49.85 -9.59 37.92
C MET A 1 -49.69 -8.20 37.31
N LYS A 2 -50.70 -7.30 37.32
CA LYS A 2 -50.58 -5.94 36.76
C LYS A 2 -49.62 -4.99 37.52
N GLU A 3 -49.50 -5.16 38.84
CA GLU A 3 -48.60 -4.35 39.70
C GLU A 3 -47.11 -4.66 39.48
N LEU A 4 -46.77 -5.94 39.23
CA LEU A 4 -45.38 -6.38 39.03
C LEU A 4 -44.83 -5.91 37.67
N THR A 5 -45.70 -5.80 36.66
CA THR A 5 -45.34 -5.26 35.34
C THR A 5 -45.16 -3.73 35.38
N ALA A 6 -45.90 -3.02 36.24
CA ALA A 6 -45.74 -1.58 36.44
C ALA A 6 -44.41 -1.22 37.14
N MET A 7 -43.98 -2.01 38.14
CA MET A 7 -42.67 -1.84 38.80
C MET A 7 -41.49 -2.12 37.85
N LEU A 8 -41.62 -3.08 36.93
CA LEU A 8 -40.58 -3.37 35.94
C LEU A 8 -40.50 -2.32 34.84
N LEU A 9 -41.63 -1.70 34.46
CA LEU A 9 -41.67 -0.60 33.49
C LEU A 9 -41.12 0.72 34.06
N GLN A 10 -41.32 0.98 35.35
CA GLN A 10 -40.81 2.20 35.98
C GLN A 10 -39.28 2.17 36.17
N ASN A 11 -38.70 0.97 36.33
CA ASN A 11 -37.26 0.78 36.48
C ASN A 11 -36.48 0.75 35.14
N GLN A 12 -37.17 0.88 34.00
CA GLN A 12 -36.59 0.85 32.65
C GLN A 12 -36.59 2.22 31.95
N LEU A 13 -37.14 3.29 32.57
CA LEU A 13 -37.16 4.63 31.99
C LEU A 13 -36.29 5.66 32.70
N VAL A 14 -35.60 5.30 33.79
CA VAL A 14 -34.60 6.15 34.44
C VAL A 14 -33.40 5.31 34.90
N GLN A 15 -32.64 4.77 33.95
CA GLN A 15 -31.19 4.66 34.12
C GLN A 15 -30.50 5.80 33.37
N PHE A 16 -30.98 7.02 33.61
CA PHE A 16 -30.13 8.19 33.66
C PHE A 16 -29.54 8.23 35.07
N PRO A 17 -28.23 8.45 35.27
CA PRO A 17 -27.68 8.60 36.61
C PRO A 17 -28.19 9.93 37.16
N GLY A 18 -29.33 9.94 37.86
CA GLY A 18 -30.03 11.19 38.14
C GLY A 18 -31.10 11.04 39.20
N GLY A 19 -30.82 10.26 40.25
CA GLY A 19 -31.64 10.21 41.46
C GLY A 19 -30.83 10.73 42.66
N GLY A 20 -31.09 11.97 43.08
CA GLY A 20 -31.12 12.30 44.50
C GLY A 20 -30.14 13.32 45.09
N ASP A 21 -29.00 13.65 44.47
CA ASP A 21 -27.99 14.53 45.09
C ASP A 21 -27.48 15.62 44.15
N THR A 22 -27.22 16.83 44.68
CA THR A 22 -26.59 17.95 43.94
C THR A 22 -25.24 17.57 43.32
N ILE A 23 -24.50 16.68 43.98
CA ILE A 23 -23.24 16.09 43.49
C ILE A 23 -23.48 15.26 42.23
N SER A 24 -24.54 14.44 42.20
CA SER A 24 -24.88 13.64 41.02
C SER A 24 -25.21 14.53 39.82
N TRP A 25 -25.96 15.62 40.03
CA TRP A 25 -26.27 16.58 38.97
C TRP A 25 -25.02 17.29 38.42
N ILE A 26 -24.10 17.72 39.31
CA ILE A 26 -22.82 18.34 38.92
C ILE A 26 -21.97 17.36 38.10
N LEU A 27 -21.88 16.09 38.52
CA LEU A 27 -21.14 15.06 37.79
C LEU A 27 -21.74 14.78 36.40
N ASN A 28 -23.06 14.78 36.27
CA ASN A 28 -23.71 14.64 34.96
C ASN A 28 -23.41 15.82 34.03
N LEU A 29 -23.47 17.04 34.55
CA LEU A 29 -23.15 18.23 33.76
C LEU A 29 -21.69 18.19 33.28
N LEU A 30 -20.76 17.80 34.16
CA LEU A 30 -19.35 17.61 33.81
C LEU A 30 -19.18 16.54 32.72
N PHE A 31 -19.91 15.42 32.84
CA PHE A 31 -19.90 14.35 31.84
C PHE A 31 -20.38 14.84 30.47
N TYR A 32 -21.46 15.63 30.41
CA TYR A 32 -21.94 16.20 29.15
C TYR A 32 -20.93 17.15 28.50
N VAL A 33 -20.27 18.00 29.29
CA VAL A 33 -19.23 18.89 28.77
C VAL A 33 -18.09 18.07 28.17
N ILE A 34 -17.61 17.05 28.87
CA ILE A 34 -16.58 16.13 28.38
C ILE A 34 -17.05 15.43 27.10
N PHE A 35 -18.28 14.93 27.08
CA PHE A 35 -18.85 14.24 25.93
C PHE A 35 -18.93 15.14 24.68
N ILE A 36 -19.35 16.40 24.84
CA ILE A 36 -19.38 17.37 23.75
C ILE A 36 -17.96 17.60 23.20
N VAL A 37 -16.96 17.76 24.08
CA VAL A 37 -15.55 17.86 23.65
C VAL A 37 -15.14 16.61 22.87
N PHE A 38 -15.45 15.41 23.36
CA PHE A 38 -15.12 14.17 22.66
C PHE A 38 -15.84 14.00 21.32
N ILE A 39 -17.06 14.51 21.14
CA ILE A 39 -17.73 14.49 19.82
C ILE A 39 -16.94 15.32 18.81
N PHE A 40 -16.51 16.52 19.19
CA PHE A 40 -15.78 17.41 18.28
C PHE A 40 -14.34 16.94 18.01
N TYR A 41 -13.65 16.38 19.01
CA TYR A 41 -12.25 15.96 18.89
C TYR A 41 -12.06 14.48 18.57
N GLY A 42 -13.04 13.63 18.85
CA GLY A 42 -12.96 12.18 18.64
C GLY A 42 -12.77 11.82 17.17
N GLN A 43 -13.49 12.48 16.27
CA GLN A 43 -13.32 12.31 14.83
C GLN A 43 -11.91 12.69 14.36
N ARG A 44 -11.32 13.76 14.93
CA ARG A 44 -9.95 14.18 14.61
C ARG A 44 -8.94 13.16 15.09
N ILE A 45 -9.10 12.66 16.31
CA ILE A 45 -8.23 11.61 16.87
C ILE A 45 -8.31 10.34 16.03
N GLN A 46 -9.52 9.95 15.61
CA GLN A 46 -9.72 8.80 14.72
C GLN A 46 -8.99 8.98 13.38
N LEU A 47 -9.08 10.16 12.76
CA LEU A 47 -8.32 10.49 11.55
C LEU A 47 -6.81 10.40 11.78
N TYR A 48 -6.30 10.90 12.90
CA TYR A 48 -4.88 10.78 13.23
C TYR A 48 -4.42 9.33 13.36
N VAL A 49 -5.21 8.46 14.00
CA VAL A 49 -4.88 7.04 14.10
C VAL A 49 -4.86 6.37 12.73
N MET A 50 -5.87 6.63 11.89
CA MET A 50 -5.92 6.12 10.51
C MET A 50 -4.73 6.60 9.67
N LEU A 51 -4.36 7.87 9.78
CA LEU A 51 -3.19 8.42 9.06
C LEU A 51 -1.89 7.72 9.47
N ARG A 52 -1.70 7.45 10.77
CA ARG A 52 -0.50 6.74 11.24
C ARG A 52 -0.45 5.29 10.75
N GLU A 53 -1.59 4.65 10.61
CA GLU A 53 -1.67 3.30 10.04
C GLU A 53 -1.29 3.31 8.55
N VAL A 54 -1.85 4.24 7.77
CA VAL A 54 -1.50 4.44 6.35
C VAL A 54 -0.01 4.78 6.18
N GLU A 55 0.53 5.66 7.03
CA GLU A 55 1.95 6.02 7.03
C GLU A 55 2.83 4.79 7.31
N GLY A 56 2.45 3.95 8.27
CA GLY A 56 3.14 2.70 8.56
C GLY A 56 3.13 1.72 7.38
N SER A 57 2.00 1.57 6.71
CA SER A 57 1.88 0.74 5.50
C SER A 57 2.73 1.30 4.35
N LEU A 58 2.70 2.61 4.12
CA LEU A 58 3.53 3.29 3.12
C LEU A 58 5.02 3.13 3.42
N TYR A 59 5.43 3.23 4.67
CA TYR A 59 6.82 3.01 5.08
C TYR A 59 7.27 1.58 4.78
N LYS A 60 6.41 0.59 5.04
CA LYS A 60 6.68 -0.81 4.69
C LYS A 60 6.82 -1.00 3.18
N LEU A 61 5.94 -0.42 2.38
CA LEU A 61 6.04 -0.48 0.91
C LEU A 61 7.33 0.18 0.41
N LYS A 62 7.68 1.35 0.96
CA LYS A 62 8.94 2.04 0.65
C LYS A 62 10.13 1.15 0.91
N TYR A 63 10.18 0.51 2.09
CA TYR A 63 11.25 -0.39 2.46
C TYR A 63 11.37 -1.58 1.50
N ILE A 64 10.26 -2.24 1.16
CA ILE A 64 10.25 -3.38 0.24
C ILE A 64 10.74 -2.95 -1.16
N LYS A 65 10.30 -1.80 -1.65
CA LYS A 65 10.76 -1.24 -2.93
C LYS A 65 12.26 -0.91 -2.92
N ASP A 66 12.72 -0.18 -1.91
CA ASP A 66 14.13 0.21 -1.77
C ASP A 66 15.02 -1.05 -1.67
N GLU A 67 14.55 -2.08 -0.97
CA GLU A 67 15.22 -3.37 -0.85
C GLU A 67 15.24 -4.16 -2.17
N GLY A 68 14.13 -4.22 -2.90
CA GLY A 68 14.06 -4.84 -4.22
C GLY A 68 15.04 -4.20 -5.21
N ARG A 69 15.13 -2.86 -5.21
CA ARG A 69 16.13 -2.10 -5.98
C ARG A 69 17.56 -2.48 -5.56
N ARG A 70 17.84 -2.53 -4.26
CA ARG A 70 19.15 -2.89 -3.71
C ARG A 70 19.57 -4.28 -4.17
N ILE A 71 18.69 -5.27 -4.01
CA ILE A 71 18.92 -6.67 -4.43
C ILE A 71 19.21 -6.72 -5.92
N ALA A 72 18.40 -6.06 -6.77
CA ALA A 72 18.63 -6.06 -8.21
C ALA A 72 20.02 -5.51 -8.60
N ILE A 73 20.45 -4.41 -7.99
CA ILE A 73 21.78 -3.82 -8.23
C ILE A 73 22.90 -4.77 -7.79
N GLU A 74 22.75 -5.40 -6.62
CA GLU A 74 23.74 -6.33 -6.08
C GLU A 74 23.85 -7.59 -6.94
N THR A 75 22.73 -8.20 -7.32
CA THR A 75 22.73 -9.39 -8.18
C THR A 75 23.37 -9.10 -9.55
N ILE A 76 23.13 -7.92 -10.14
CA ILE A 76 23.81 -7.50 -11.37
C ILE A 76 25.31 -7.35 -11.16
N LYS A 77 25.75 -6.77 -10.04
CA LYS A 77 27.19 -6.61 -9.72
C LYS A 77 27.88 -7.97 -9.54
N GLU A 78 27.22 -8.92 -8.87
CA GLU A 78 27.76 -10.25 -8.61
C GLU A 78 27.87 -11.11 -9.87
N ILE A 79 26.80 -11.15 -10.66
CA ILE A 79 26.69 -12.05 -11.83
C ILE A 79 27.24 -11.38 -13.09
N GLY A 80 26.84 -10.15 -13.34
CA GLY A 80 27.08 -9.44 -14.60
C GLY A 80 28.44 -8.77 -14.73
N LYS A 81 29.14 -8.55 -13.60
CA LYS A 81 30.45 -7.86 -13.51
C LYS A 81 30.55 -6.63 -14.44
N PRO A 82 29.62 -5.66 -14.32
CA PRO A 82 29.61 -4.50 -15.19
C PRO A 82 30.90 -3.67 -15.06
N GLN A 83 31.33 -3.06 -16.17
CA GLN A 83 32.50 -2.17 -16.19
C GLN A 83 32.25 -0.82 -15.48
N THR A 84 30.98 -0.44 -15.31
CA THR A 84 30.55 0.83 -14.70
C THR A 84 29.44 0.56 -13.68
N ASP A 85 29.14 1.51 -12.80
CA ASP A 85 28.07 1.31 -11.81
C ASP A 85 26.70 1.15 -12.49
N PRO A 86 26.02 -0.01 -12.34
CA PRO A 86 24.76 -0.28 -13.02
C PRO A 86 23.58 0.49 -12.42
N ALA A 87 23.73 1.11 -11.25
CA ALA A 87 22.64 1.72 -10.48
C ALA A 87 21.76 2.66 -11.31
N ALA A 88 22.36 3.61 -12.03
CA ALA A 88 21.61 4.56 -12.85
C ALA A 88 20.85 3.89 -14.02
N ARG A 89 21.33 2.74 -14.52
CA ARG A 89 20.64 1.99 -15.57
C ARG A 89 19.51 1.15 -14.99
N VAL A 90 19.71 0.55 -13.82
CA VAL A 90 18.66 -0.11 -13.05
C VAL A 90 17.53 0.87 -12.74
N ASP A 91 17.84 2.07 -12.28
CA ASP A 91 16.82 3.10 -11.98
C ASP A 91 15.94 3.39 -13.20
N ARG A 92 16.55 3.61 -14.37
CA ARG A 92 15.80 3.81 -15.61
C ARG A 92 14.98 2.58 -16.01
N PHE A 93 15.50 1.38 -15.77
CA PHE A 93 14.77 0.15 -16.03
C PHE A 93 13.52 0.05 -15.14
N LEU A 94 13.64 0.35 -13.85
CA LEU A 94 12.53 0.30 -12.89
C LEU A 94 11.43 1.33 -13.18
N GLU A 95 11.77 2.42 -13.87
CA GLU A 95 10.82 3.46 -14.31
C GLU A 95 10.18 3.16 -15.68
N TYR A 96 10.56 2.06 -16.34
CA TYR A 96 10.00 1.70 -17.63
C TYR A 96 8.49 1.37 -17.50
N PHE A 97 7.70 1.91 -18.40
CA PHE A 97 6.27 1.61 -18.51
C PHE A 97 5.92 1.27 -19.96
N THR A 98 4.95 0.38 -20.14
CA THR A 98 4.44 -0.02 -21.45
C THR A 98 3.08 0.61 -21.70
N ILE A 99 2.93 1.27 -22.84
CA ILE A 99 1.65 1.84 -23.26
C ILE A 99 0.79 0.72 -23.85
N GLN A 100 -0.26 0.35 -23.14
CA GLN A 100 -1.20 -0.67 -23.59
C GLN A 100 -2.10 -0.12 -24.72
N PRO A 101 -2.55 -0.98 -25.66
CA PRO A 101 -3.43 -0.55 -26.73
C PRO A 101 -4.79 -0.12 -26.16
N GLN A 102 -5.31 1.00 -26.63
CA GLN A 102 -6.69 1.42 -26.30
C GLN A 102 -7.70 0.50 -27.01
N SER A 103 -8.66 -0.02 -26.25
CA SER A 103 -9.62 -1.02 -26.70
C SER A 103 -10.74 -0.41 -27.54
N LEU A 104 -10.80 -0.69 -28.85
CA LEU A 104 -12.01 -0.45 -29.65
C LEU A 104 -12.29 -1.47 -30.76
N ASP A 105 -11.40 -2.44 -31.07
CA ASP A 105 -11.66 -3.37 -32.18
C ASP A 105 -11.39 -4.85 -31.81
N PRO A 106 -12.44 -5.69 -31.71
CA PRO A 106 -12.33 -7.12 -31.41
C PRO A 106 -11.42 -7.92 -32.36
N ALA A 107 -11.16 -7.42 -33.57
CA ALA A 107 -10.44 -8.16 -34.60
C ALA A 107 -8.90 -8.02 -34.56
N GLY A 108 -8.32 -7.12 -33.75
CA GLY A 108 -6.89 -6.79 -33.84
C GLY A 108 -6.16 -6.42 -32.54
N VAL A 109 -6.80 -6.51 -31.37
CA VAL A 109 -6.16 -6.18 -30.09
C VAL A 109 -5.19 -7.28 -29.64
N VAL A 110 -5.51 -8.55 -29.89
CA VAL A 110 -4.68 -9.69 -29.46
C VAL A 110 -3.31 -9.65 -30.11
N TRP A 111 -3.25 -9.48 -31.45
CA TRP A 111 -1.97 -9.39 -32.17
C TRP A 111 -1.13 -8.18 -31.75
N LYS A 112 -1.78 -7.03 -31.46
CA LYS A 112 -1.08 -5.84 -30.93
C LYS A 112 -0.51 -6.09 -29.55
N LEU A 113 -1.26 -6.78 -28.69
CA LEU A 113 -0.81 -7.14 -27.34
C LEU A 113 0.36 -8.12 -27.41
N GLU A 114 0.25 -9.17 -28.23
CA GLU A 114 1.33 -10.13 -28.48
C GLU A 114 2.60 -9.42 -28.95
N HIS A 115 2.48 -8.55 -29.96
CA HIS A 115 3.63 -7.78 -30.43
C HIS A 115 4.25 -6.88 -29.34
N ILE A 116 3.43 -6.25 -28.50
CA ILE A 116 3.92 -5.44 -27.37
C ILE A 116 4.65 -6.31 -26.34
N LEU A 117 4.14 -7.50 -26.05
CA LEU A 117 4.79 -8.45 -25.12
C LEU A 117 6.13 -8.93 -25.68
N ASP A 118 6.19 -9.31 -26.96
CA ASP A 118 7.41 -9.77 -27.63
C ASP A 118 8.49 -8.68 -27.68
N VAL A 119 8.07 -7.45 -28.02
CA VAL A 119 8.98 -6.30 -28.04
C VAL A 119 9.48 -5.98 -26.64
N ARG A 120 8.61 -6.05 -25.62
CA ARG A 120 8.99 -5.81 -24.22
C ARG A 120 10.01 -6.84 -23.74
N ASP A 121 9.76 -8.13 -23.95
CA ASP A 121 10.65 -9.23 -23.59
C ASP A 121 12.03 -9.08 -24.26
N THR A 122 12.05 -8.81 -25.57
CA THR A 122 13.31 -8.59 -26.31
C THR A 122 14.09 -7.40 -25.75
N ARG A 123 13.41 -6.28 -25.50
CA ARG A 123 14.02 -5.06 -24.96
C ARG A 123 14.57 -5.26 -23.56
N PHE A 124 13.88 -6.05 -22.74
CA PHE A 124 14.28 -6.31 -21.36
C PHE A 124 15.57 -7.12 -21.34
N LYS A 125 15.64 -8.21 -22.10
CA LYS A 125 16.85 -9.01 -22.27
C LYS A 125 18.02 -8.20 -22.82
N ASP A 126 17.77 -7.30 -23.76
CA ASP A 126 18.82 -6.41 -24.30
C ASP A 126 19.34 -5.44 -23.23
N GLU A 127 18.47 -4.84 -22.41
CA GLU A 127 18.91 -3.98 -21.29
C GLU A 127 19.68 -4.76 -20.24
N VAL A 128 19.28 -6.01 -19.93
CA VAL A 128 20.04 -6.87 -19.01
C VAL A 128 21.43 -7.14 -19.56
N LYS A 129 21.58 -7.47 -20.86
CA LYS A 129 22.90 -7.70 -21.47
C LYS A 129 23.81 -6.47 -21.40
N LEU A 130 23.24 -5.26 -21.49
CA LEU A 130 23.99 -4.02 -21.32
C LEU A 130 24.44 -3.80 -19.86
N MET A 131 23.65 -4.24 -18.88
CA MET A 131 23.96 -4.17 -17.44
C MET A 131 24.88 -5.30 -16.97
N ALA A 132 24.80 -6.47 -17.60
CA ALA A 132 25.44 -7.69 -17.15
C ALA A 132 26.12 -8.42 -18.32
N PRO A 133 27.16 -7.82 -18.93
CA PRO A 133 27.77 -8.34 -20.16
C PRO A 133 28.46 -9.69 -19.97
N ALA A 134 28.81 -10.06 -18.74
CA ALA A 134 29.44 -11.34 -18.42
C ALA A 134 28.44 -12.47 -18.07
N ALA A 135 27.14 -12.18 -18.00
CA ALA A 135 26.12 -13.18 -17.68
C ALA A 135 25.91 -14.13 -18.85
N ASP A 136 25.72 -15.42 -18.56
CA ASP A 136 25.25 -16.38 -19.55
C ASP A 136 23.74 -16.20 -19.82
N GLU A 137 23.18 -16.97 -20.75
CA GLU A 137 21.77 -16.85 -21.14
C GLU A 137 20.81 -17.15 -19.98
N VAL A 138 21.13 -18.16 -19.16
CA VAL A 138 20.32 -18.55 -18.00
C VAL A 138 20.32 -17.44 -16.95
N HIS A 139 21.51 -16.93 -16.63
CA HIS A 139 21.67 -15.81 -15.71
C HIS A 139 21.03 -14.52 -16.24
N THR A 140 21.04 -14.29 -17.55
CA THR A 140 20.35 -13.15 -18.17
C THR A 140 18.84 -13.22 -17.92
N ASN A 141 18.19 -14.36 -18.15
CA ASN A 141 16.76 -14.53 -17.89
C ASN A 141 16.42 -14.41 -16.39
N ASN A 142 17.28 -14.91 -15.50
CA ASN A 142 17.10 -14.78 -14.05
C ASN A 142 17.24 -13.33 -13.57
N LEU A 143 18.20 -12.59 -14.13
CA LEU A 143 18.41 -11.17 -13.85
C LEU A 143 17.25 -10.32 -14.37
N GLU A 144 16.74 -10.62 -15.57
CA GLU A 144 15.53 -10.02 -16.11
C GLU A 144 14.37 -10.18 -15.14
N ASN A 145 14.06 -11.41 -14.72
CA ASN A 145 12.95 -11.68 -13.80
C ASN A 145 13.12 -10.96 -12.45
N THR A 146 14.36 -10.85 -11.95
CA THR A 146 14.67 -10.10 -10.73
C THR A 146 14.38 -8.61 -10.91
N LEU A 147 14.76 -8.04 -12.05
CA LEU A 147 14.49 -6.65 -12.40
C LEU A 147 12.99 -6.39 -12.64
N GLU A 148 12.26 -7.34 -13.23
CA GLU A 148 10.80 -7.26 -13.37
C GLU A 148 10.10 -7.26 -12.01
N ALA A 149 10.54 -8.12 -11.09
CA ALA A 149 10.01 -8.14 -9.73
C ALA A 149 10.28 -6.82 -9.00
N ALA A 150 11.51 -6.29 -9.12
CA ALA A 150 11.85 -4.97 -8.56
C ALA A 150 11.04 -3.84 -9.21
N MET A 151 10.78 -3.90 -10.52
CA MET A 151 9.94 -2.95 -11.25
C MET A 151 8.49 -2.99 -10.74
N ALA A 152 7.94 -4.18 -10.50
CA ALA A 152 6.61 -4.33 -9.93
C ALA A 152 6.52 -3.70 -8.53
N LEU A 153 7.54 -3.89 -7.69
CA LEU A 153 7.61 -3.22 -6.39
C LEU A 153 7.71 -1.70 -6.50
N ASN A 154 8.43 -1.20 -7.50
CA ASN A 154 8.51 0.23 -7.82
C ASN A 154 7.19 0.82 -8.31
N TYR A 155 6.42 0.05 -9.09
CA TYR A 155 5.11 0.46 -9.58
C TYR A 155 4.04 0.49 -8.47
N ILE A 156 4.13 -0.41 -7.48
CA ILE A 156 3.13 -0.51 -6.39
C ILE A 156 3.31 0.60 -5.34
N TYR A 157 4.54 1.08 -5.12
CA TYR A 157 4.86 2.13 -4.15
C TYR A 157 4.46 3.53 -4.64
#